data_AF-A0A0S4TZC6-F1
#
_entry.id   AF-A0A0S4TZC6-F1
#
_cell.length_a   1.000
_cell.length_b   1.000
_cell.length_c   1.000
_cell.angle_alpha   90.00
_cell.angle_beta   90.00
_cell.angle_gamma   90.00
#
_symmetry.space_group_name_H-M   'P 1'
#
loop_
_entity.id
_entity.type
_entity.pdbx_description
1 polymer ?
#
loop_
_entity_poly.entity_id
_entity_poly.type
_entity_poly.pdbx_seq_one_letter_code
_entity_poly.pdbx_strand_id
1 'polypeptide(L)' 'MTISAGCATATPGSAASLDALVAAADATLYRAKAAGRNLVVPSETAPPAQLA' A
#
# COMPACT_ATOMS: atom_id res chain seq x y z
N MET A 1 16.86 -10.83 12.43
CA MET A 1 16.03 -11.12 11.24
C MET A 1 15.15 -9.90 10.98
N THR A 2 14.98 -9.50 9.72
CA THR A 2 14.13 -8.35 9.34
C THR A 2 13.06 -8.77 8.34
N ILE A 3 12.04 -7.95 8.16
CA ILE A 3 10.97 -8.15 7.17
C ILE A 3 10.83 -6.91 6.27
N SER A 4 10.22 -7.07 5.09
CA SER A 4 9.77 -5.95 4.26
C SER A 4 8.25 -6.05 4.12
N ALA A 5 7.57 -4.91 4.04
CA ALA A 5 6.12 -4.87 3.93
C ALA A 5 5.69 -3.86 2.86
N GLY A 6 4.65 -4.21 2.11
CA GLY A 6 3.88 -3.28 1.31
C GLY A 6 2.50 -3.13 1.92
N CYS A 7 1.94 -1.92 1.89
CA CYS A 7 0.60 -1.67 2.39
C CYS A 7 -0.24 -0.87 1.39
N ALA A 8 -1.54 -1.10 1.41
CA ALA A 8 -2.54 -0.34 0.68
C ALA A 8 -3.73 -0.07 1.59
N THR A 9 -4.39 1.07 1.41
CA THR A 9 -5.53 1.49 2.22
C THR A 9 -6.68 1.91 1.33
N ALA A 10 -7.89 1.72 1.83
CA ALA A 10 -9.12 2.21 1.22
C ALA A 10 -9.98 2.89 2.28
N THR A 11 -10.70 3.93 1.87
CA THR A 11 -11.77 4.50 2.68
C THR A 11 -12.98 3.57 2.65
N PRO A 12 -13.65 3.32 3.79
CA PRO A 12 -14.93 2.60 3.80
C PRO A 12 -15.93 3.22 2.82
N GLY A 13 -16.56 2.39 1.99
CA GLY A 13 -17.46 2.85 0.92
C GLY A 13 -16.75 3.29 -0.37
N SER A 14 -15.42 3.26 -0.45
CA SER A 14 -14.72 3.42 -1.73
C SER A 14 -14.98 2.23 -2.65
N ALA A 15 -14.91 2.46 -3.96
CA ALA A 15 -15.11 1.42 -4.98
C ALA A 15 -13.91 0.46 -5.13
N ALA A 16 -12.88 0.57 -4.26
CA ALA A 16 -11.73 -0.32 -4.31
C ALA A 16 -12.15 -1.75 -3.93
N SER A 17 -11.92 -2.71 -4.82
CA SER A 17 -12.13 -4.11 -4.52
C SER A 17 -11.03 -4.64 -3.61
N LEU A 18 -11.32 -5.75 -2.91
CA LEU A 18 -10.32 -6.45 -2.10
C LEU A 18 -9.10 -6.87 -2.95
N ASP A 19 -9.33 -7.42 -4.15
CA ASP A 19 -8.26 -7.85 -5.05
C ASP A 19 -7.37 -6.67 -5.47
N ALA A 20 -7.97 -5.49 -5.73
CA ALA A 20 -7.21 -4.29 -6.05
C ALA A 20 -6.33 -3.83 -4.87
N LEU A 21 -6.84 -3.91 -3.63
CA LEU A 21 -6.06 -3.59 -2.43
C LEU A 21 -4.90 -4.56 -2.21
N VAL A 22 -5.14 -5.86 -2.39
CA VAL A 22 -4.09 -6.89 -2.26
C VAL A 22 -3.03 -6.70 -3.33
N ALA A 23 -3.42 -6.50 -4.59
CA ALA A 23 -2.50 -6.26 -5.68
C ALA A 23 -1.66 -4.99 -5.47
N ALA A 24 -2.26 -3.92 -4.96
CA ALA A 24 -1.54 -2.68 -4.64
C ALA A 24 -0.52 -2.87 -3.50
N ALA A 25 -0.91 -3.57 -2.43
CA ALA A 25 0.00 -3.88 -1.32
C ALA A 25 1.16 -4.80 -1.74
N ASP A 26 0.89 -5.78 -2.60
CA ASP A 26 1.93 -6.67 -3.12
C ASP A 26 2.92 -5.94 -4.04
N ALA A 27 2.41 -5.07 -4.92
CA ALA A 27 3.25 -4.23 -5.78
C ALA A 27 4.23 -3.37 -4.96
N THR A 28 3.80 -2.80 -3.84
CA THR A 28 4.68 -2.01 -2.98
C THR A 28 5.62 -2.85 -2.13
N LEU A 29 5.24 -4.09 -1.78
CA LEU A 29 6.17 -5.05 -1.18
C LEU A 29 7.33 -5.37 -2.13
N TYR A 30 7.06 -5.55 -3.43
CA TYR A 30 8.12 -5.73 -4.42
C TYR A 30 9.04 -4.51 -4.51
N ARG A 31 8.48 -3.29 -4.46
CA ARG A 31 9.28 -2.06 -4.39
C ARG A 31 10.18 -2.02 -3.16
N ALA A 32 9.64 -2.37 -1.98
CA ALA A 32 10.41 -2.44 -0.73
C ALA A 32 11.59 -3.42 -0.85
N LYS A 33 11.38 -4.58 -1.48
CA LYS A 33 12.43 -5.57 -1.73
C LYS A 33 13.48 -5.06 -2.72
N ALA A 34 13.05 -4.42 -3.81
CA ALA A 34 13.95 -3.86 -4.82
C ALA A 34 14.78 -2.69 -4.29
N ALA A 35 14.23 -1.91 -3.35
CA ALA A 35 14.90 -0.77 -2.71
C ALA A 35 15.89 -1.16 -1.60
N GLY A 36 16.15 -2.46 -1.38
CA GLY A 36 17.14 -2.92 -0.39
C GLY A 36 16.55 -3.69 0.80
N ARG A 37 15.24 -3.95 0.82
CA ARG A 37 14.54 -4.70 1.89
C ARG A 37 14.58 -3.96 3.24
N ASN A 38 13.99 -4.56 4.28
CA ASN A 38 13.84 -3.94 5.62
C ASN A 38 13.12 -2.58 5.56
N LEU A 39 12.14 -2.47 4.67
CA LEU A 39 11.39 -1.25 4.39
C LEU A 39 9.89 -1.53 4.42
N VAL A 40 9.12 -0.50 4.77
CA VAL A 40 7.67 -0.45 4.61
C VAL A 40 7.36 0.59 3.54
N VAL A 41 6.67 0.20 2.48
CA VAL A 41 6.32 1.09 1.36
C VAL A 41 4.80 1.14 1.22
N PRO A 42 4.18 2.32 1.38
CA PRO A 42 2.75 2.47 1.13
C PRO A 42 2.47 2.58 -0.37
N SER A 43 1.32 2.04 -0.78
CA SER A 43 0.68 2.42 -2.04
C SER A 43 0.41 3.91 -2.01
N GLU A 44 0.55 4.57 -3.15
CA GLU A 44 -0.04 5.89 -3.31
C GLU A 44 -1.55 5.73 -3.14
N THR A 45 -2.08 6.32 -2.06
CA THR A 45 -3.52 6.48 -1.88
C THR A 45 -3.89 7.83 -2.51
N ALA A 46 -5.08 7.92 -3.11
CA ALA A 46 -5.64 9.22 -3.46
C ALA A 46 -5.60 10.14 -2.21
N PRO A 47 -5.23 11.41 -2.36
CA PRO A 47 -5.07 12.31 -1.22
C PRO A 47 -6.35 12.31 -0.39
N PRO A 48 -6.23 12.29 0.96
CA PRO A 48 -7.40 12.31 1.81
C PRO A 48 -8.23 13.54 1.45
N ALA A 49 -9.55 13.37 1.32
CA ALA A 49 -10.46 14.50 1.24
C ALA A 49 -10.20 15.35 2.49
N GLN A 50 -9.66 16.56 2.29
CA GLN A 50 -9.26 17.44 3.37
C GLN A 50 -10.52 17.78 4.17
N LEU A 51 -10.56 17.36 5.45
CA LEU A 51 -11.65 17.72 6.35
C LEU A 51 -11.62 19.24 6.53
N ALA A 52 -12.68 19.91 6.08
CA ALA A 52 -12.90 21.35 6.28
C ALA A 52 -13.35 21.64 7.71
#